data_AF-A0A0C3MPM5-F1
#
_entry.id   AF-A0A0C3MPM5-F1
#
_cell.length_a   1.000
_cell.length_b   1.000
_cell.length_c   1.000
_cell.angle_alpha   90.00
_cell.angle_beta   90.00
_cell.angle_gamma   90.00
#
_symmetry.space_group_name_H-M   'P 1'
#
loop_
_entity.id
_entity.type
_entity.pdbx_description
1 polymer ?
#
loop_
_entity_poly.entity_id
_entity_poly.type
_entity_poly.pdbx_seq_one_letter_code
_entity_poly.pdbx_strand_id
1 'polypeptide(L)'
;MNTRRSALLIALLCTITQASAEFITPYRPYESQRLRLIYQVQTDDSVSALAQDSGLALEDIKQSLTRKDTEKTRPSSALPANKKSLSEVIQAPQAGDLNITVQAGAQRKSAGETAVYYFNTQADQEWQGDISLSLASSLASARLSTRSIIAGEPFSLSVPTTPNCQSGDYMFTITATAKNGKQVRQQAVSLELLPNHTITHSYNNTQKITITDHNTHGIKSIIKVPRTGTVYGISLMVEIDHPWRSDLQVTLTSPSGTRHTLDKRDEPTASSCHYRLKQFEGETSQGDWTLSITDRASGDQGYLHGWTMEILSYEPQSPSDLTKNLN
;
A
#
# COMPACT_ATOMS: atom_id res chain seq x y z
N MET A 1 -32.01 -61.70 24.49
CA MET A 1 -32.30 -61.72 23.04
C MET A 1 -31.62 -60.48 22.46
N ASN A 2 -30.41 -60.59 21.91
CA ASN A 2 -30.13 -60.79 20.47
C ASN A 2 -30.88 -59.74 19.61
N THR A 3 -30.30 -58.92 18.72
CA THR A 3 -29.03 -58.95 17.97
C THR A 3 -28.98 -57.61 17.20
N ARG A 4 -27.93 -56.78 17.29
CA ARG A 4 -26.75 -56.67 16.40
C ARG A 4 -26.94 -56.01 15.02
N ARG A 5 -25.99 -55.08 14.75
CA ARG A 5 -25.33 -54.67 13.47
C ARG A 5 -25.86 -53.39 12.80
N SER A 6 -25.07 -52.51 12.18
CA SER A 6 -23.63 -52.12 12.13
C SER A 6 -23.38 -51.59 10.70
N ALA A 7 -22.56 -50.53 10.58
CA ALA A 7 -21.80 -50.10 9.39
C ALA A 7 -22.64 -49.49 8.23
N LEU A 8 -22.18 -48.55 7.42
CA LEU A 8 -20.85 -48.45 6.80
C LEU A 8 -20.52 -47.02 6.33
N LEU A 9 -19.26 -46.66 6.52
CA LEU A 9 -18.49 -45.52 6.00
C LEU A 9 -18.06 -45.81 4.54
N ILE A 10 -18.27 -44.92 3.57
CA ILE A 10 -17.50 -44.91 2.29
C ILE A 10 -17.18 -43.47 1.88
N ALA A 11 -15.89 -43.27 1.59
CA ALA A 11 -15.24 -42.05 1.20
C ALA A 11 -15.19 -41.83 -0.32
N LEU A 12 -14.92 -40.57 -0.70
CA LEU A 12 -14.26 -40.05 -1.91
C LEU A 12 -14.77 -40.52 -3.30
N LEU A 13 -15.03 -39.55 -4.18
CA LEU A 13 -14.27 -39.43 -5.43
C LEU A 13 -14.50 -38.06 -6.11
N CYS A 14 -13.37 -37.49 -6.49
CA CYS A 14 -13.17 -36.36 -7.38
C CYS A 14 -13.75 -36.65 -8.77
N THR A 15 -14.44 -35.68 -9.38
CA THR A 15 -14.53 -35.61 -10.85
C THR A 15 -14.26 -34.19 -11.31
N ILE A 16 -13.17 -34.06 -12.05
CA ILE A 16 -12.82 -32.93 -12.90
C ILE A 16 -13.76 -32.99 -14.11
N THR A 17 -14.37 -31.87 -14.47
CA THR A 17 -14.82 -31.65 -15.85
C THR A 17 -14.33 -30.28 -16.32
N GLN A 18 -13.53 -30.35 -17.38
CA GLN A 18 -12.97 -29.25 -18.13
C GLN A 18 -13.90 -28.97 -19.31
N ALA A 19 -14.32 -27.73 -19.50
CA ALA A 19 -14.86 -27.26 -20.77
C ALA A 19 -14.47 -25.79 -20.98
N SER A 20 -13.66 -25.60 -22.01
CA SER A 20 -13.16 -24.36 -22.62
C SER A 20 -14.25 -23.58 -23.35
N ALA A 21 -14.19 -22.25 -23.32
CA ALA A 21 -13.95 -21.38 -24.48
C ALA A 21 -14.45 -19.93 -24.22
N GLU A 22 -13.49 -19.01 -24.26
CA GLU A 22 -13.49 -17.69 -24.91
C GLU A 22 -14.75 -16.81 -24.86
N PHE A 23 -14.62 -15.67 -24.17
CA PHE A 23 -14.95 -14.37 -24.77
C PHE A 23 -14.04 -13.28 -24.19
N ILE A 24 -13.29 -12.63 -25.09
CA ILE A 24 -12.52 -11.42 -24.87
C ILE A 24 -13.49 -10.24 -24.73
N THR A 25 -13.29 -9.37 -23.72
CA THR A 25 -13.60 -7.92 -23.78
C THR A 25 -12.94 -7.22 -22.56
N PRO A 26 -12.69 -5.90 -22.66
CA PRO A 26 -11.39 -5.33 -22.31
C PRO A 26 -11.24 -4.91 -20.86
N TYR A 27 -9.96 -4.84 -20.47
CA TYR A 27 -9.37 -4.06 -19.39
C TYR A 27 -10.20 -2.80 -19.07
N ARG A 28 -10.83 -2.76 -17.88
CA ARG A 28 -11.37 -1.52 -17.31
C ARG A 28 -10.29 -0.88 -16.43
N PRO A 29 -10.09 0.45 -16.51
CA PRO A 29 -9.22 1.15 -15.58
C PRO A 29 -9.81 1.03 -14.16
N TYR A 30 -8.91 0.89 -13.19
CA TYR A 30 -9.16 0.88 -11.76
C TYR A 30 -10.09 2.03 -11.34
N GLU A 31 -11.39 1.75 -11.15
CA GLU A 31 -12.24 2.58 -10.29
C GLU A 31 -12.04 2.11 -8.85
N SER A 32 -11.53 3.02 -8.02
CA SER A 32 -11.43 2.83 -6.58
C SER A 32 -12.83 2.86 -5.95
N GLN A 33 -13.50 1.71 -5.89
CA GLN A 33 -14.69 1.55 -5.05
C GLN A 33 -14.27 1.57 -3.58
N ARG A 34 -14.30 2.77 -2.97
CA ARG A 34 -14.40 2.94 -1.52
C ARG A 34 -15.71 2.29 -1.06
N LEU A 35 -15.63 1.04 -0.60
CA LEU A 35 -16.70 0.42 0.18
C LEU A 35 -16.85 1.17 1.50
N ARG A 36 -17.88 2.02 1.59
CA ARG A 36 -18.42 2.53 2.86
C ARG A 36 -19.11 1.37 3.57
N LEU A 37 -18.56 0.93 4.70
CA LEU A 37 -19.30 0.09 5.64
C LEU A 37 -20.32 0.99 6.37
N ILE A 38 -21.58 0.97 5.92
CA ILE A 38 -22.69 1.59 6.65
C ILE A 38 -23.22 0.53 7.63
N TYR A 39 -23.05 0.78 8.93
CA TYR A 39 -23.79 0.02 9.94
C TYR A 39 -25.27 0.37 9.83
N GLN A 40 -26.10 -0.57 9.39
CA GLN A 40 -27.54 -0.52 9.63
C GLN A 40 -27.83 -1.36 10.88
N VAL A 41 -28.20 -0.68 11.97
CA VAL A 41 -28.86 -1.32 13.11
C VAL A 41 -30.32 -1.43 12.73
N GLN A 42 -30.79 -2.65 12.50
CA GLN A 42 -32.21 -2.96 12.41
C GLN A 42 -32.60 -3.65 13.72
N THR A 43 -33.42 -2.96 14.50
CA THR A 43 -34.04 -3.43 15.75
C THR A 43 -35.30 -4.24 15.46
N ASP A 44 -35.71 -5.02 16.46
CA ASP A 44 -36.81 -6.01 16.55
C ASP A 44 -36.46 -7.42 16.03
N ASP A 45 -36.62 -8.52 16.77
CA ASP A 45 -37.36 -8.74 18.01
C ASP A 45 -36.85 -10.05 18.66
N SER A 46 -36.06 -9.97 19.73
CA SER A 46 -35.89 -11.04 20.73
C SER A 46 -35.26 -10.47 22.00
N VAL A 47 -36.03 -9.65 22.71
CA VAL A 47 -35.71 -9.22 24.07
C VAL A 47 -35.86 -10.42 25.00
N SER A 48 -34.75 -11.02 25.44
CA SER A 48 -34.62 -11.58 26.80
C SER A 48 -33.23 -12.15 27.04
N ALA A 49 -32.28 -11.28 27.39
CA ALA A 49 -31.29 -11.52 28.45
C ALA A 49 -30.29 -10.37 28.47
N LEU A 50 -29.92 -9.95 29.69
CA LEU A 50 -28.86 -8.99 30.00
C LEU A 50 -29.27 -7.51 30.01
N ALA A 51 -30.38 -7.21 30.69
CA ALA A 51 -30.48 -5.98 31.46
C ALA A 51 -30.03 -6.27 32.90
N GLN A 52 -28.75 -6.05 33.18
CA GLN A 52 -28.30 -5.75 34.54
C GLN A 52 -27.10 -4.81 34.47
N ASP A 53 -27.29 -3.65 35.07
CA ASP A 53 -26.29 -2.68 35.51
C ASP A 53 -25.81 -1.60 34.53
N SER A 54 -26.64 -0.56 34.37
CA SER A 54 -26.23 0.84 34.58
C SER A 54 -27.45 1.75 34.37
N GLY A 55 -27.98 2.27 35.48
CA GLY A 55 -29.08 3.21 35.47
C GLY A 55 -28.65 4.58 34.98
N LEU A 56 -29.03 4.95 33.77
CA LEU A 56 -29.18 6.34 33.32
C LEU A 56 -30.43 6.41 32.44
N ALA A 57 -31.42 7.18 32.88
CA ALA A 57 -32.75 7.23 32.26
C ALA A 57 -32.72 7.98 30.92
N LEU A 58 -33.42 7.41 29.94
CA LEU A 58 -33.53 7.86 28.54
C LEU A 58 -34.22 9.23 28.37
N GLU A 59 -34.79 9.78 29.44
CA GLU A 59 -35.50 11.07 29.46
C GLU A 59 -34.56 12.29 29.44
N ASP A 60 -33.32 12.18 29.93
CA ASP A 60 -32.38 13.32 30.00
C ASP A 60 -31.79 13.71 28.63
N ILE A 61 -31.81 12.79 27.65
CA ILE A 61 -31.29 13.04 26.30
C ILE A 61 -32.28 13.88 25.47
N LYS A 62 -33.58 13.80 25.75
CA LYS A 62 -34.61 14.52 24.97
C LYS A 62 -34.65 16.02 25.26
N GLN A 63 -34.19 16.47 26.44
CA GLN A 63 -34.20 17.89 26.78
C GLN A 63 -33.03 18.70 26.20
N SER A 64 -31.95 18.06 25.72
CA SER A 64 -30.79 18.80 25.20
C SER A 64 -30.90 19.21 23.72
N LEU A 65 -31.92 18.73 23.00
CA LEU A 65 -32.09 18.96 21.56
C LEU A 65 -33.06 20.10 21.18
N THR A 66 -33.59 20.86 22.15
CA THR A 66 -34.49 21.99 21.85
C THR A 66 -34.18 23.25 22.65
N ARG A 67 -33.43 24.19 22.05
CA ARG A 67 -33.69 25.63 22.25
C ARG A 67 -33.07 26.50 21.15
N LYS A 68 -33.95 27.24 20.45
CA LYS A 68 -33.65 28.36 19.55
C LYS A 68 -33.26 29.62 20.34
N ASP A 69 -32.45 30.45 19.70
CA ASP A 69 -31.89 31.73 20.15
C ASP A 69 -32.90 32.79 20.63
N THR A 70 -32.52 33.62 21.62
CA THR A 70 -32.78 35.09 21.65
C THR A 70 -31.90 35.82 22.69
N GLU A 71 -31.09 36.76 22.17
CA GLU A 71 -30.56 38.06 22.65
C GLU A 71 -30.23 38.45 24.13
N LYS A 72 -29.04 39.09 24.26
CA LYS A 72 -28.60 40.26 25.07
C LYS A 72 -28.84 40.32 26.59
N THR A 73 -27.77 40.21 27.39
CA THR A 73 -27.10 41.28 28.21
C THR A 73 -26.01 40.69 29.13
N ARG A 74 -24.88 41.39 29.33
CA ARG A 74 -23.74 41.08 30.24
C ARG A 74 -23.82 42.05 31.47
N PRO A 75 -23.11 41.89 32.61
CA PRO A 75 -22.09 40.90 32.97
C PRO A 75 -22.04 40.39 34.45
N SER A 76 -21.07 39.47 34.68
CA SER A 76 -20.26 39.26 35.90
C SER A 76 -20.77 38.33 37.00
N SER A 77 -20.24 37.10 37.01
CA SER A 77 -19.44 36.56 38.14
C SER A 77 -18.91 35.16 37.78
N ALA A 78 -17.66 34.86 38.17
CA ALA A 78 -16.91 33.66 37.84
C ALA A 78 -17.61 32.33 38.23
N LEU A 79 -17.44 31.30 37.37
CA LEU A 79 -17.80 29.90 37.61
C LEU A 79 -16.60 29.01 37.21
N PRO A 80 -16.42 27.85 37.87
CA PRO A 80 -15.13 27.18 38.04
C PRO A 80 -14.62 26.49 36.78
N ALA A 81 -13.29 26.48 36.64
CA ALA A 81 -12.57 25.76 35.61
C ALA A 81 -12.71 24.24 35.80
N ASN A 82 -13.67 23.63 35.12
CA ASN A 82 -13.61 22.20 34.84
C ASN A 82 -14.29 21.90 33.50
N LYS A 83 -13.63 22.30 32.41
CA LYS A 83 -13.86 21.74 31.07
C LYS A 83 -12.66 20.86 30.77
N LYS A 84 -12.74 19.57 31.11
CA LYS A 84 -11.89 18.57 30.46
C LYS A 84 -12.20 18.64 28.96
N SER A 85 -11.22 19.06 28.20
CA SER A 85 -11.28 19.10 26.74
C SER A 85 -11.49 17.68 26.20
N LEU A 86 -12.36 17.53 25.19
CA LEU A 86 -12.52 16.28 24.43
C LEU A 86 -11.22 15.79 23.75
N SER A 87 -10.13 16.57 23.83
CA SER A 87 -8.79 16.13 23.46
C SER A 87 -8.16 15.16 24.47
N GLU A 88 -8.80 14.84 25.60
CA GLU A 88 -8.31 13.89 26.61
C GLU A 88 -8.81 12.44 26.39
N VAL A 89 -9.57 12.16 25.32
CA VAL A 89 -10.05 10.80 24.98
C VAL A 89 -9.23 10.16 23.84
N ILE A 90 -8.24 10.86 23.28
CA ILE A 90 -7.18 10.20 22.48
C ILE A 90 -6.02 9.94 23.41
N GLN A 91 -6.17 8.89 24.21
CA GLN A 91 -5.10 8.44 25.10
C GLN A 91 -3.93 7.96 24.22
N ALA A 92 -2.79 8.65 24.31
CA ALA A 92 -1.53 8.14 23.80
C ALA A 92 -1.32 6.70 24.35
N PRO A 93 -0.73 5.77 23.56
CA PRO A 93 -0.50 4.41 24.02
C PRO A 93 0.18 4.46 25.38
N GLN A 94 -0.52 3.98 26.41
CA GLN A 94 0.01 3.97 27.76
C GLN A 94 1.17 2.97 27.76
N ALA A 95 2.31 3.34 28.36
CA ALA A 95 3.37 2.38 28.65
C ALA A 95 2.75 1.27 29.54
N GLY A 96 2.52 0.08 28.98
CA GLY A 96 1.50 -0.84 29.51
C GLY A 96 0.90 -1.84 28.49
N ASP A 97 1.20 -1.71 27.20
CA ASP A 97 0.47 -2.43 26.15
C ASP A 97 1.36 -3.32 25.30
N LEU A 98 0.86 -4.53 24.99
CA LEU A 98 1.37 -5.37 23.91
C LEU A 98 1.56 -4.50 22.66
N ASN A 99 2.73 -4.62 22.05
CA ASN A 99 3.05 -3.96 20.79
C ASN A 99 3.68 -4.97 19.83
N ILE A 100 3.31 -4.86 18.56
CA ILE A 100 3.89 -5.64 17.47
C ILE A 100 4.42 -4.62 16.48
N THR A 101 5.70 -4.77 16.12
CA THR A 101 6.33 -3.93 15.11
C THR A 101 6.85 -4.80 13.98
N VAL A 102 6.93 -4.24 12.78
CA VAL A 102 7.42 -4.93 11.59
C VAL A 102 8.58 -4.14 10.99
N GLN A 103 9.63 -4.84 10.56
CA GLN A 103 10.81 -4.19 9.96
C GLN A 103 10.48 -3.51 8.62
N ALA A 104 9.68 -4.15 7.77
CA ALA A 104 9.20 -3.61 6.51
C ALA A 104 7.73 -3.96 6.32
N GLY A 105 6.83 -2.97 6.46
CA GLY A 105 5.37 -3.19 6.38
C GLY A 105 4.85 -3.42 4.96
N ALA A 106 5.62 -3.06 3.94
CA ALA A 106 5.28 -3.26 2.54
C ALA A 106 6.47 -3.89 1.81
N GLN A 107 6.19 -4.88 0.96
CA GLN A 107 7.18 -5.46 0.06
C GLN A 107 6.62 -5.55 -1.35
N ARG A 108 7.53 -5.56 -2.33
CA ARG A 108 7.23 -5.87 -3.71
C ARG A 108 8.05 -7.09 -4.14
N LYS A 109 7.40 -8.04 -4.80
CA LYS A 109 8.03 -9.26 -5.31
C LYS A 109 7.44 -9.62 -6.67
N SER A 110 8.16 -10.43 -7.43
CA SER A 110 7.63 -11.05 -8.64
C SER A 110 6.99 -12.39 -8.32
N ALA A 111 5.94 -12.77 -9.07
CA ALA A 111 5.30 -14.07 -8.93
C ALA A 111 6.32 -15.20 -9.10
N GLY A 112 6.36 -16.12 -8.13
CA GLY A 112 7.37 -17.19 -8.00
C GLY A 112 8.40 -16.94 -6.89
N GLU A 113 8.51 -15.71 -6.40
CA GLU A 113 9.35 -15.40 -5.23
C GLU A 113 8.62 -15.65 -3.91
N THR A 114 9.38 -15.68 -2.81
CA THR A 114 8.83 -15.73 -1.45
C THR A 114 9.09 -14.40 -0.74
N ALA A 115 8.02 -13.78 -0.24
CA ALA A 115 8.12 -12.64 0.67
C ALA A 115 8.25 -13.12 2.12
N VAL A 116 9.07 -12.44 2.92
CA VAL A 116 9.25 -12.73 4.35
C VAL A 116 9.22 -11.44 5.13
N TYR A 117 8.33 -11.38 6.13
CA TYR A 117 8.19 -10.26 7.06
C TYR A 117 8.65 -10.68 8.44
N TYR A 118 9.47 -9.85 9.09
CA TYR A 118 9.97 -10.09 10.44
C TYR A 118 9.30 -9.13 11.41
N PHE A 119 8.76 -9.70 12.50
CA PHE A 119 8.05 -8.97 13.54
C PHE A 119 8.80 -9.07 14.85
N ASN A 120 8.87 -7.93 15.54
CA ASN A 120 9.34 -7.86 16.91
C ASN A 120 8.15 -7.60 17.81
N THR A 121 8.12 -8.27 18.96
CA THR A 121 7.11 -8.04 19.99
C THR A 121 7.72 -7.32 21.18
N GLN A 122 6.95 -6.42 21.76
CA GLN A 122 7.27 -5.79 23.03
C GLN A 122 6.04 -5.92 23.92
N ALA A 123 6.26 -6.27 25.18
CA ALA A 123 5.25 -6.19 26.22
C ALA A 123 5.87 -5.50 27.44
N ASP A 124 5.03 -5.17 28.40
CA ASP A 124 5.46 -4.51 29.63
C ASP A 124 6.58 -5.26 30.31
N GLN A 125 7.51 -4.49 30.87
CA GLN A 125 8.59 -5.02 31.66
C GLN A 125 7.96 -5.83 32.81
N GLU A 126 8.26 -7.13 32.84
CA GLU A 126 7.77 -8.18 33.76
C GLU A 126 6.62 -9.10 33.26
N TRP A 127 5.93 -8.82 32.15
CA TRP A 127 4.94 -9.78 31.65
C TRP A 127 5.58 -10.85 30.75
N GLN A 128 5.55 -12.11 31.22
CA GLN A 128 6.14 -13.30 30.56
C GLN A 128 5.09 -14.29 30.06
N GLY A 129 3.89 -13.81 29.72
CA GLY A 129 2.79 -14.69 29.31
C GLY A 129 2.81 -15.05 27.82
N ASP A 130 2.02 -16.07 27.48
CA ASP A 130 1.84 -16.50 26.10
C ASP A 130 1.05 -15.46 25.29
N ILE A 131 1.53 -15.21 24.08
CA ILE A 131 0.85 -14.42 23.06
C ILE A 131 0.41 -15.38 21.96
N SER A 132 -0.90 -15.55 21.81
CA SER A 132 -1.49 -16.31 20.70
C SER A 132 -1.50 -15.47 19.42
N LEU A 133 -1.02 -16.04 18.32
CA LEU A 133 -0.94 -15.40 17.01
C LEU A 133 -1.92 -16.05 16.03
N SER A 134 -2.63 -15.21 15.28
CA SER A 134 -3.47 -15.63 14.15
C SER A 134 -3.21 -14.77 12.92
N LEU A 135 -3.49 -15.33 11.75
CA LEU A 135 -3.24 -14.70 10.46
C LEU A 135 -4.54 -14.70 9.65
N ALA A 136 -5.00 -13.51 9.29
CA ALA A 136 -5.93 -13.32 8.17
C ALA A 136 -5.10 -13.01 6.93
N SER A 137 -5.34 -13.76 5.84
CA SER A 137 -4.53 -13.69 4.63
C SER A 137 -5.39 -13.72 3.38
N SER A 138 -5.05 -12.87 2.40
CA SER A 138 -5.58 -12.95 1.04
C SER A 138 -4.89 -14.01 0.17
N LEU A 139 -3.77 -14.58 0.61
CA LEU A 139 -3.08 -15.70 -0.05
C LEU A 139 -3.02 -16.92 0.86
N ALA A 140 -3.60 -18.04 0.41
CA ALA A 140 -3.66 -19.28 1.18
C ALA A 140 -2.29 -19.88 1.52
N SER A 141 -1.24 -19.53 0.75
CA SER A 141 0.12 -20.01 0.97
C SER A 141 0.84 -19.33 2.15
N ALA A 142 0.31 -18.20 2.63
CA ALA A 142 0.91 -17.43 3.71
C ALA A 142 0.83 -18.15 5.05
N ARG A 143 1.95 -18.14 5.79
CA ARG A 143 2.06 -18.85 7.08
C ARG A 143 2.96 -18.12 8.07
N LEU A 144 2.55 -18.13 9.33
CA LEU A 144 3.41 -17.68 10.44
C LEU A 144 4.44 -18.76 10.77
N SER A 145 5.62 -18.35 11.23
CA SER A 145 6.65 -19.26 11.75
C SER A 145 6.18 -20.02 12.99
N THR A 146 5.28 -19.43 13.77
CA THR A 146 4.66 -20.01 14.96
C THR A 146 3.26 -19.42 15.19
N ARG A 147 2.44 -20.10 15.99
CA ARG A 147 1.12 -19.62 16.43
C ARG A 147 1.10 -19.11 17.88
N SER A 148 2.20 -19.27 18.59
CA SER A 148 2.36 -18.77 19.95
C SER A 148 3.81 -18.37 20.18
N ILE A 149 4.01 -17.31 20.95
CA ILE A 149 5.31 -16.81 21.39
C ILE A 149 5.21 -16.36 22.83
N ILE A 150 6.36 -16.18 23.48
CA ILE A 150 6.46 -15.43 24.73
C ILE A 150 6.71 -13.95 24.42
N ALA A 151 6.30 -13.06 25.31
CA ALA A 151 6.61 -11.64 25.23
C ALA A 151 8.09 -11.37 24.96
N GLY A 152 8.38 -10.57 23.94
CA GLY A 152 9.74 -10.21 23.54
C GLY A 152 10.34 -11.13 22.49
N GLU A 153 9.76 -12.29 22.22
CA GLU A 153 10.22 -13.17 21.15
C GLU A 153 9.80 -12.64 19.77
N PRO A 154 10.69 -12.70 18.77
CA PRO A 154 10.35 -12.36 17.40
C PRO A 154 9.63 -13.52 16.70
N PHE A 155 8.91 -13.21 15.63
CA PHE A 155 8.35 -14.21 14.72
C PHE A 155 8.36 -13.69 13.28
N SER A 156 8.02 -14.55 12.31
CA SER A 156 7.96 -14.16 10.91
C SER A 156 6.68 -14.64 10.22
N LEU A 157 6.32 -13.93 9.15
CA LEU A 157 5.34 -14.34 8.16
C LEU A 157 6.07 -14.69 6.87
N SER A 158 5.90 -15.91 6.37
CA SER A 158 6.38 -16.35 5.06
C SER A 158 5.22 -16.44 4.07
N VAL A 159 5.36 -15.78 2.93
CA VAL A 159 4.38 -15.75 1.84
C VAL A 159 5.04 -16.26 0.56
N PRO A 160 5.12 -17.60 0.37
CA PRO A 160 5.58 -18.14 -0.89
C PRO A 160 4.53 -17.95 -1.99
N THR A 161 4.99 -17.58 -3.18
CA THR A 161 4.15 -17.45 -4.37
C THR A 161 4.60 -18.43 -5.44
N THR A 162 3.71 -18.75 -6.37
CA THR A 162 4.04 -19.53 -7.57
C THR A 162 4.15 -18.58 -8.77
N PRO A 163 4.82 -18.97 -9.87
CA PRO A 163 4.88 -18.15 -11.07
C PRO A 163 3.51 -17.80 -11.67
N ASN A 164 2.48 -18.60 -11.38
CA ASN A 164 1.10 -18.39 -11.87
C ASN A 164 0.23 -17.60 -10.88
N CYS A 165 0.80 -17.17 -9.75
CA CYS A 165 0.07 -16.37 -8.78
C CYS A 165 -0.33 -15.04 -9.44
N GLN A 166 -1.60 -14.65 -9.29
CA GLN A 166 -2.11 -13.44 -9.91
C GLN A 166 -1.34 -12.22 -9.41
N SER A 167 -0.92 -11.35 -10.32
CA SER A 167 -0.33 -10.07 -9.93
C SER A 167 -1.37 -9.19 -9.24
N GLY A 168 -0.95 -8.41 -8.27
CA GLY A 168 -1.81 -7.48 -7.54
C GLY A 168 -1.36 -7.26 -6.12
N ASP A 169 -2.17 -6.51 -5.38
CA ASP A 169 -1.90 -6.19 -3.98
C ASP A 169 -2.56 -7.21 -3.06
N TYR A 170 -1.76 -7.74 -2.14
CA TYR A 170 -2.17 -8.68 -1.12
C TYR A 170 -1.95 -8.08 0.25
N MET A 171 -2.87 -8.37 1.18
CA MET A 171 -2.83 -7.85 2.54
C MET A 171 -2.90 -9.01 3.55
N PHE A 172 -2.06 -8.90 4.57
CA PHE A 172 -1.97 -9.88 5.64
C PHE A 172 -2.14 -9.16 6.97
N THR A 173 -3.09 -9.62 7.78
CA THR A 173 -3.32 -9.06 9.12
C THR A 173 -2.99 -10.11 10.16
N ILE A 174 -1.96 -9.83 10.95
CA ILE A 174 -1.58 -10.64 12.09
C ILE A 174 -2.33 -10.09 13.30
N THR A 175 -3.03 -10.95 14.02
CA THR A 175 -3.65 -10.61 15.30
C THR A 175 -2.91 -11.33 16.42
N ALA A 176 -2.32 -10.57 17.34
CA ALA A 176 -1.75 -11.08 18.57
C ALA A 176 -2.71 -10.85 19.73
N THR A 177 -2.93 -11.90 20.51
CA THR A 177 -3.84 -11.91 21.65
C THR A 177 -3.08 -12.35 22.90
N ALA A 178 -3.08 -11.51 23.92
CA ALA A 178 -2.38 -11.70 25.18
C ALA A 178 -3.33 -11.56 26.37
N LYS A 179 -2.85 -11.91 27.58
CA LYS A 179 -3.56 -11.73 28.86
C LYS A 179 -5.00 -12.30 28.81
N ASN A 180 -5.17 -13.51 28.29
CA ASN A 180 -6.46 -14.20 28.12
C ASN A 180 -7.50 -13.39 27.32
N GLY A 181 -7.07 -12.72 26.25
CA GLY A 181 -7.96 -11.94 25.40
C GLY A 181 -8.12 -10.48 25.81
N LYS A 182 -7.55 -10.06 26.94
CA LYS A 182 -7.65 -8.66 27.41
C LYS A 182 -6.82 -7.68 26.59
N GLN A 183 -5.74 -8.15 25.96
CA GLN A 183 -4.94 -7.34 25.04
C GLN A 183 -4.97 -7.97 23.66
N VAL A 184 -5.44 -7.20 22.68
CA VAL A 184 -5.45 -7.58 21.27
C VAL A 184 -4.75 -6.49 20.48
N ARG A 185 -3.83 -6.92 19.62
CA ARG A 185 -3.13 -6.04 18.68
C ARG A 185 -3.15 -6.63 17.30
N GLN A 186 -3.31 -5.75 16.32
CA GLN A 186 -3.27 -6.11 14.91
C GLN A 186 -2.12 -5.39 14.24
N GLN A 187 -1.39 -6.12 13.40
CA GLN A 187 -0.39 -5.56 12.52
C GLN A 187 -0.69 -6.04 11.10
N ALA A 188 -0.88 -5.08 10.19
CA ALA A 188 -1.06 -5.35 8.78
C ALA A 188 0.27 -5.20 8.03
N VAL A 189 0.46 -6.03 7.01
CA VAL A 189 1.54 -5.89 6.02
C VAL A 189 0.98 -6.10 4.61
N SER A 190 1.60 -5.47 3.62
CA SER A 190 1.20 -5.56 2.21
C SER A 190 2.29 -6.16 1.32
N LEU A 191 1.85 -6.90 0.31
CA LEU A 191 2.68 -7.45 -0.77
C LEU A 191 2.10 -7.02 -2.11
N GLU A 192 2.85 -6.19 -2.85
CA GLU A 192 2.59 -5.95 -4.27
C GLU A 192 3.28 -7.05 -5.08
N LEU A 193 2.48 -7.93 -5.67
CA LEU A 193 2.99 -9.01 -6.50
C LEU A 193 2.97 -8.61 -7.97
N LEU A 194 4.14 -8.54 -8.57
CA LEU A 194 4.32 -8.31 -10.00
C LEU A 194 4.10 -9.63 -10.77
N PRO A 195 3.73 -9.58 -12.06
CA PRO A 195 3.73 -10.76 -12.90
C PRO A 195 5.09 -11.48 -12.89
N ASN A 196 5.05 -12.77 -13.22
CA ASN A 196 6.27 -13.47 -13.60
C ASN A 196 6.88 -12.81 -14.86
N HIS A 197 8.19 -12.95 -15.07
CA HIS A 197 8.88 -12.37 -16.24
C HIS A 197 8.85 -10.83 -16.33
N THR A 198 8.84 -10.14 -15.19
CA THR A 198 9.21 -8.73 -15.17
C THR A 198 10.71 -8.57 -15.39
N ILE A 199 11.09 -7.65 -16.27
CA ILE A 199 12.48 -7.35 -16.65
C ILE A 199 12.70 -5.85 -16.47
N THR A 200 13.87 -5.48 -15.96
CA THR A 200 14.29 -4.08 -15.90
C THR A 200 15.22 -3.77 -17.07
N HIS A 201 14.85 -2.77 -17.88
CA HIS A 201 15.69 -2.23 -18.94
C HIS A 201 16.19 -0.84 -18.57
N SER A 202 17.47 -0.57 -18.82
CA SER A 202 18.07 0.75 -18.60
C SER A 202 18.35 1.44 -19.93
N TYR A 203 17.96 2.71 -20.01
CA TYR A 203 18.17 3.60 -21.14
C TYR A 203 18.74 4.92 -20.65
N ASN A 204 19.60 5.56 -21.42
CA ASN A 204 20.14 6.86 -21.07
C ASN A 204 20.23 7.80 -22.27
N ASN A 205 20.33 9.09 -21.96
CA ASN A 205 20.75 10.12 -22.89
C ASN A 205 21.74 11.03 -22.16
N THR A 206 22.99 11.04 -22.62
CA THR A 206 24.11 11.80 -22.04
C THR A 206 24.43 13.08 -22.82
N GLN A 207 23.54 13.51 -23.71
CA GLN A 207 23.71 14.75 -24.45
C GLN A 207 23.61 15.93 -23.48
N LYS A 208 24.71 16.69 -23.37
CA LYS A 208 24.71 17.94 -22.63
C LYS A 208 23.86 18.99 -23.36
N ILE A 209 22.91 19.60 -22.67
CA ILE A 209 22.04 20.64 -23.21
C ILE A 209 22.05 21.85 -22.27
N THR A 210 22.27 23.04 -22.84
CA THR A 210 22.19 24.30 -22.10
C THR A 210 20.74 24.62 -21.74
N ILE A 211 20.48 24.89 -20.47
CA ILE A 211 19.20 25.41 -19.99
C ILE A 211 19.29 26.93 -20.07
N THR A 212 18.68 27.52 -21.09
CA THR A 212 18.71 28.98 -21.31
C THR A 212 17.78 29.70 -20.35
N ASP A 213 18.30 30.77 -19.76
CA ASP A 213 17.63 31.65 -18.81
C ASP A 213 16.26 32.16 -19.31
N HIS A 214 15.25 32.11 -18.45
CA HIS A 214 13.89 32.61 -18.67
C HIS A 214 13.24 32.17 -20.00
N ASN A 215 13.64 31.02 -20.55
CA ASN A 215 13.05 30.48 -21.77
C ASN A 215 11.78 29.68 -21.45
N THR A 216 10.62 30.31 -21.70
CA THR A 216 9.29 29.71 -21.49
C THR A 216 9.04 28.44 -22.30
N HIS A 217 9.79 28.18 -23.38
CA HIS A 217 9.70 26.94 -24.15
C HIS A 217 10.54 25.80 -23.56
N GLY A 218 11.50 26.12 -22.69
CA GLY A 218 12.42 25.16 -22.08
C GLY A 218 13.27 24.38 -23.09
N ILE A 219 13.89 23.31 -22.61
CA ILE A 219 14.60 22.31 -23.41
C ILE A 219 13.88 20.96 -23.37
N LYS A 220 14.15 20.13 -24.38
CA LYS A 220 13.68 18.74 -24.45
C LYS A 220 14.84 17.80 -24.69
N SER A 221 14.87 16.69 -23.98
CA SER A 221 15.76 15.55 -24.22
C SER A 221 14.94 14.29 -24.36
N ILE A 222 15.27 13.45 -25.34
CA ILE A 222 14.47 12.27 -25.71
C ILE A 222 15.30 11.01 -25.54
N ILE A 223 14.68 9.98 -24.95
CA ILE A 223 15.15 8.59 -24.97
C ILE A 223 14.15 7.78 -25.79
N LYS A 224 14.66 7.09 -26.82
CA LYS A 224 13.84 6.18 -27.64
C LYS A 224 13.91 4.77 -27.08
N VAL A 225 12.78 4.25 -26.62
CA VAL A 225 12.63 2.90 -26.09
C VAL A 225 12.12 1.98 -27.21
N PRO A 226 12.94 1.03 -27.71
CA PRO A 226 12.55 0.18 -28.83
C PRO A 226 11.70 -1.02 -28.41
N ARG A 227 11.77 -1.44 -27.14
CA ARG A 227 11.08 -2.62 -26.61
C ARG A 227 9.67 -2.28 -26.18
N THR A 228 8.76 -3.21 -26.40
CA THR A 228 7.38 -3.12 -25.92
C THR A 228 7.19 -3.98 -24.69
N GLY A 229 6.54 -3.42 -23.69
CA GLY A 229 6.22 -4.06 -22.43
C GLY A 229 5.24 -3.20 -21.64
N THR A 230 4.58 -3.79 -20.64
CA THR A 230 3.71 -3.05 -19.73
C THR A 230 4.54 -2.51 -18.58
N VAL A 231 4.55 -1.19 -18.37
CA VAL A 231 5.34 -0.53 -17.31
C VAL A 231 4.75 -0.85 -15.93
N TYR A 232 5.60 -1.26 -14.98
CA TYR A 232 5.28 -1.46 -13.56
C TYR A 232 6.01 -0.47 -12.63
N GLY A 233 6.97 0.27 -13.18
CA GLY A 233 7.66 1.33 -12.46
C GLY A 233 8.82 1.89 -13.25
N ILE A 234 9.17 3.13 -12.93
CA ILE A 234 10.32 3.81 -13.52
C ILE A 234 11.22 4.32 -12.40
N SER A 235 12.51 4.00 -12.48
CA SER A 235 13.56 4.70 -11.72
C SER A 235 14.25 5.68 -12.67
N LEU A 236 14.19 6.97 -12.34
CA LEU A 236 14.75 8.04 -13.15
C LEU A 236 15.91 8.70 -12.41
N MET A 237 17.05 8.84 -13.05
CA MET A 237 18.18 9.64 -12.58
C MET A 237 18.39 10.80 -13.54
N VAL A 238 18.38 12.02 -13.03
CA VAL A 238 18.56 13.24 -13.85
C VAL A 238 19.79 14.00 -13.34
N GLU A 239 20.71 14.31 -14.23
CA GLU A 239 21.95 15.01 -13.92
C GLU A 239 21.88 16.46 -14.43
N ILE A 240 21.67 17.42 -13.52
CA ILE A 240 21.49 18.83 -13.84
C ILE A 240 22.37 19.68 -12.94
N ASP A 241 23.10 20.61 -13.55
CA ASP A 241 23.79 21.71 -12.89
C ASP A 241 22.99 23.00 -13.11
N HIS A 242 22.56 23.67 -12.03
CA HIS A 242 21.82 24.92 -12.10
C HIS A 242 21.99 25.70 -10.78
N PRO A 243 22.22 27.04 -10.81
CA PRO A 243 22.40 27.84 -9.60
C PRO A 243 21.22 27.76 -8.63
N TRP A 244 19.99 27.78 -9.16
CA TRP A 244 18.76 27.68 -8.38
C TRP A 244 17.85 26.60 -8.96
N ARG A 245 17.80 25.43 -8.32
CA ARG A 245 16.91 24.33 -8.77
C ARG A 245 15.44 24.60 -8.51
N SER A 246 15.13 25.51 -7.59
CA SER A 246 13.78 25.99 -7.34
C SER A 246 13.12 26.59 -8.58
N ASP A 247 13.92 27.03 -9.55
CA ASP A 247 13.43 27.77 -10.70
C ASP A 247 13.11 26.83 -11.86
N LEU A 248 13.64 25.60 -11.78
CA LEU A 248 13.39 24.56 -12.75
C LEU A 248 12.03 23.89 -12.52
N GLN A 249 11.28 23.74 -13.60
CA GLN A 249 10.25 22.72 -13.72
C GLN A 249 10.75 21.60 -14.63
N VAL A 250 10.90 20.40 -14.07
CA VAL A 250 11.27 19.18 -14.80
C VAL A 250 10.04 18.30 -14.96
N THR A 251 9.75 17.85 -16.18
CA THR A 251 8.58 17.02 -16.49
C THR A 251 8.99 15.85 -17.38
N LEU A 252 8.68 14.63 -16.97
CA LEU A 252 8.80 13.44 -17.81
C LEU A 252 7.47 13.20 -18.53
N THR A 253 7.53 12.95 -19.83
CA THR A 253 6.39 12.60 -20.68
C THR A 253 6.61 11.21 -21.28
N SER A 254 5.64 10.31 -21.13
CA SER A 254 5.66 8.99 -21.72
C SER A 254 5.22 9.00 -23.20
N PRO A 255 5.48 7.93 -23.97
CA PRO A 255 5.02 7.81 -25.35
C PRO A 255 3.50 7.88 -25.52
N SER A 256 2.74 7.51 -24.47
CA SER A 256 1.27 7.61 -24.46
C SER A 256 0.76 9.04 -24.25
N GLY A 257 1.64 9.96 -23.86
CA GLY A 257 1.33 11.37 -23.59
C GLY A 257 1.10 11.70 -22.11
N THR A 258 1.16 10.72 -21.20
CA THR A 258 1.10 10.99 -19.75
C THR A 258 2.28 11.86 -19.33
N ARG A 259 2.02 12.87 -18.50
CA ARG A 259 3.02 13.81 -18.00
C ARG A 259 3.08 13.78 -16.48
N HIS A 260 4.29 13.73 -15.95
CA HIS A 260 4.54 13.90 -14.52
C HIS A 260 5.64 14.92 -14.27
N THR A 261 5.30 15.98 -13.54
CA THR A 261 6.26 16.97 -13.05
C THR A 261 6.96 16.40 -11.83
N LEU A 262 8.30 16.38 -11.88
CA LEU A 262 9.13 15.84 -10.81
C LEU A 262 9.14 16.83 -9.64
N ASP A 263 8.99 16.30 -8.42
CA ASP A 263 9.09 17.12 -7.24
C ASP A 263 10.50 17.73 -7.11
N LYS A 264 10.53 18.97 -6.61
CA LYS A 264 11.78 19.64 -6.28
C LYS A 264 12.35 18.93 -5.06
N ARG A 265 13.48 18.23 -5.22
CA ARG A 265 14.26 17.80 -4.06
C ARG A 265 15.27 18.90 -3.76
N ASP A 266 15.12 19.49 -2.59
CA ASP A 266 15.97 20.57 -2.07
C ASP A 266 17.31 20.02 -1.57
N GLU A 267 18.08 19.42 -2.46
CA GLU A 267 19.49 19.12 -2.22
C GLU A 267 20.30 20.10 -3.09
N PRO A 268 20.70 21.28 -2.58
CA PRO A 268 21.34 22.33 -3.37
C PRO A 268 22.66 21.91 -4.03
N THR A 269 23.27 20.79 -3.61
CA THR A 269 24.61 20.37 -4.03
C THR A 269 24.65 19.07 -4.83
N ALA A 270 23.59 18.26 -4.85
CA ALA A 270 23.63 16.95 -5.51
C ALA A 270 23.47 17.11 -7.03
N SER A 271 24.50 16.91 -7.85
CA SER A 271 24.40 17.00 -9.33
C SER A 271 23.41 16.01 -9.95
N SER A 272 23.01 14.96 -9.22
CA SER A 272 22.06 13.94 -9.65
C SER A 272 20.82 13.88 -8.75
N CYS A 273 19.64 13.78 -9.35
CA CYS A 273 18.36 13.60 -8.67
C CYS A 273 17.75 12.25 -9.05
N HIS A 274 17.35 11.46 -8.05
CA HIS A 274 16.73 10.15 -8.25
C HIS A 274 15.22 10.18 -7.93
N TYR A 275 14.42 9.64 -8.84
CA TYR A 275 12.96 9.57 -8.74
C TYR A 275 12.47 8.15 -8.95
N ARG A 276 11.45 7.76 -8.19
CA ARG A 276 10.68 6.52 -8.41
C ARG A 276 9.28 6.90 -8.82
N LEU A 277 8.89 6.56 -10.04
CA LEU A 277 7.69 7.04 -10.69
C LEU A 277 6.73 5.87 -10.92
N LYS A 278 5.50 6.06 -10.47
CA LYS A 278 4.38 5.11 -10.59
C LYS A 278 3.27 5.60 -11.51
N GLN A 279 3.34 6.87 -11.90
CA GLN A 279 2.35 7.57 -12.71
C GLN A 279 2.19 6.97 -14.13
N PHE A 280 3.16 6.16 -14.57
CA PHE A 280 3.19 5.51 -15.88
C PHE A 280 2.87 4.02 -15.82
N GLU A 281 2.49 3.50 -14.65
CA GLU A 281 2.16 2.08 -14.49
C GLU A 281 0.95 1.69 -15.34
N GLY A 282 1.05 0.54 -16.02
CA GLY A 282 0.05 0.05 -16.98
C GLY A 282 0.23 0.57 -18.41
N GLU A 283 1.09 1.56 -18.64
CA GLU A 283 1.35 2.07 -19.99
C GLU A 283 2.30 1.17 -20.79
N THR A 284 2.27 1.29 -22.13
CA THR A 284 3.27 0.68 -22.99
C THR A 284 4.60 1.40 -22.89
N SER A 285 5.69 0.67 -22.70
CA SER A 285 7.05 1.24 -22.57
C SER A 285 7.64 1.75 -23.90
N GLN A 286 7.20 1.21 -25.04
CA GLN A 286 7.76 1.50 -26.36
C GLN A 286 7.47 2.94 -26.82
N GLY A 287 8.49 3.61 -27.33
CA GLY A 287 8.39 4.91 -27.99
C GLY A 287 9.30 5.98 -27.39
N ASP A 288 8.95 7.23 -27.64
CA ASP A 288 9.77 8.38 -27.26
C ASP A 288 9.38 8.88 -25.86
N TRP A 289 10.30 8.71 -24.91
CA TRP A 289 10.20 9.30 -23.58
C TRP A 289 10.89 10.66 -23.58
N THR A 290 10.16 11.71 -23.20
CA THR A 290 10.64 13.09 -23.30
C THR A 290 10.80 13.72 -21.92
N LEU A 291 12.03 14.11 -21.58
CA LEU A 291 12.32 14.97 -20.43
C LEU A 291 12.27 16.43 -20.89
N SER A 292 11.36 17.21 -20.31
CA SER A 292 11.23 18.65 -20.56
C SER A 292 11.70 19.43 -19.33
N ILE A 293 12.54 20.44 -19.52
CA ILE A 293 13.06 21.29 -18.45
C ILE A 293 12.84 22.74 -18.83
N THR A 294 12.16 23.49 -17.97
CA THR A 294 11.93 24.94 -18.15
C THR A 294 12.49 25.67 -16.95
N ASP A 295 13.31 26.70 -17.18
CA ASP A 295 13.68 27.67 -16.16
C ASP A 295 12.64 28.81 -16.13
N ARG A 296 12.19 29.15 -14.93
CA ARG A 296 11.09 30.09 -14.67
C ARG A 296 11.51 31.35 -13.95
N ALA A 297 12.76 31.44 -13.53
CA ALA A 297 13.33 32.67 -13.02
C ALA A 297 14.25 33.27 -14.09
N SER A 298 14.66 34.51 -13.85
CA SER A 298 15.63 35.23 -14.67
C SER A 298 16.94 35.35 -13.91
N GLY A 299 18.07 35.25 -14.61
CA GLY A 299 19.39 35.62 -14.10
C GLY A 299 20.40 34.48 -14.05
N ASP A 300 20.00 33.24 -14.34
CA ASP A 300 20.84 32.07 -14.16
C ASP A 300 20.78 31.13 -15.37
N GLN A 301 21.90 30.49 -15.67
CA GLN A 301 22.00 29.47 -16.72
C GLN A 301 22.51 28.19 -16.09
N GLY A 302 22.00 27.05 -16.55
CA GLY A 302 22.54 25.76 -16.19
C GLY A 302 22.65 24.79 -17.36
N TYR A 303 22.88 23.53 -17.02
CA TYR A 303 23.10 22.46 -17.97
C TYR A 303 22.39 21.19 -17.51
N LEU A 304 21.64 20.57 -18.42
CA LEU A 304 21.37 19.14 -18.35
C LEU A 304 22.64 18.42 -18.83
N HIS A 305 23.23 17.58 -18.00
CA HIS A 305 24.34 16.71 -18.38
C HIS A 305 23.86 15.39 -19.00
N GLY A 306 22.73 14.89 -18.52
CA GLY A 306 22.12 13.69 -19.03
C GLY A 306 21.05 13.15 -18.08
N TRP A 307 20.44 12.04 -18.48
CA TRP A 307 19.49 11.33 -17.63
C TRP A 307 19.44 9.86 -18.01
N THR A 308 19.15 9.03 -17.01
CA THR A 308 19.00 7.58 -17.12
C THR A 308 17.62 7.19 -16.64
N MET A 309 16.97 6.29 -17.37
CA MET A 309 15.65 5.76 -17.08
C MET A 309 15.72 4.23 -17.06
N GLU A 310 15.46 3.66 -15.89
CA GLU A 310 15.24 2.23 -15.72
C GLU A 310 13.75 1.95 -15.72
N ILE A 311 13.29 1.17 -16.68
CA ILE A 311 11.89 0.75 -16.81
C ILE A 311 11.79 -0.69 -16.34
N LEU A 312 11.02 -0.91 -15.28
CA LEU A 312 10.54 -2.23 -14.91
C LEU A 312 9.29 -2.52 -15.75
N SER A 313 9.36 -3.50 -16.64
CA SER A 313 8.24 -3.89 -17.50
C SER A 313 7.96 -5.38 -17.49
N TYR A 314 6.68 -5.73 -17.64
CA TYR A 314 6.28 -7.08 -18.02
C TYR A 314 6.33 -7.20 -19.53
N GLU A 315 7.13 -8.14 -20.01
CA GLU A 315 7.18 -8.54 -21.40
C GLU A 315 6.58 -9.96 -21.49
N PRO A 316 5.40 -10.14 -22.12
CA PRO A 316 4.93 -11.49 -22.38
C PRO A 316 5.97 -12.18 -23.27
N GLN A 317 6.35 -13.41 -22.90
CA GLN A 317 7.31 -14.20 -23.67
C GLN A 317 6.90 -14.18 -25.15
N SER A 318 7.76 -13.67 -26.02
CA SER A 318 7.53 -13.77 -27.46
C SER A 318 7.56 -15.26 -27.85
N PRO A 319 6.68 -15.74 -28.74
CA PRO A 319 6.74 -17.11 -29.26
C PRO A 319 8.14 -17.50 -29.78
N SER A 320 8.95 -16.53 -30.22
CA SER A 320 10.34 -16.73 -30.68
C SER A 320 11.32 -17.13 -29.58
N ASP A 321 11.05 -16.82 -28.31
CA ASP A 321 11.93 -17.21 -27.19
C ASP A 321 11.62 -18.64 -26.70
N LEU A 322 10.44 -19.17 -27.01
CA LEU A 322 10.11 -20.58 -26.76
C LEU A 322 10.85 -21.53 -27.70
N THR A 323 11.23 -21.09 -28.90
CA THR A 323 11.98 -21.90 -29.86
C THR A 323 13.49 -21.97 -29.60
N LYS A 324 14.05 -21.13 -28.72
CA LYS A 324 15.48 -21.18 -28.36
C LYS A 324 15.81 -22.20 -27.26
N ASN A 325 14.82 -22.63 -26.48
CA ASN A 325 14.99 -23.60 -25.40
C ASN A 325 14.70 -25.06 -25.83
N LEU A 326 14.57 -25.31 -27.14
CA LEU A 326 14.26 -26.63 -27.69
C LEU A 326 15.35 -27.19 -28.63
N ASN A 327 16.54 -26.58 -28.68
CA ASN A 327 17.69 -27.08 -29.45
C ASN A 327 18.86 -27.44 -28.55
#